data_AF-A0A9X3KWE4-F1
#
_entry.id   AF-A0A9X3KWE4-F1
#
_cell.length_a   1.000
_cell.length_b   1.000
_cell.length_c   1.000
_cell.angle_alpha   90.00
_cell.angle_beta   90.00
_cell.angle_gamma   90.00
#
_symmetry.space_group_name_H-M   'P 1'
#
loop_
_entity.id
_entity.type
_entity.pdbx_description
1 polymer ?
#
loop_
_entity_poly.entity_id
_entity_poly.type
_entity_poly.pdbx_seq_one_letter_code
_entity_poly.pdbx_strand_id
1 'polypeptide(L)'
;MGSQITTYIVPPTLPGEQWQPSNGTVGHSFVEHYCGDCERNRDNDCDILARSFCGEAIEWRSTGDGQFCMAYAPLGERLPEALCPNTSTLDLGVHGEEQSDGNQ
;
A
#
# COMPACT_ATOMS: atom_id res chain seq x y z
N MET A 1 14.33 1.22 -18.75
CA MET A 1 13.06 1.96 -18.64
C MET A 1 12.46 1.58 -17.30
N GLY A 2 12.80 2.35 -16.25
CA GLY A 2 12.42 2.02 -14.87
C GLY A 2 11.01 2.54 -14.61
N SER A 3 10.07 1.63 -14.40
CA SER A 3 8.71 1.96 -13.98
C SER A 3 8.80 2.65 -12.62
N GLN A 4 8.38 3.91 -12.54
CA GLN A 4 8.31 4.64 -11.28
C GLN A 4 7.17 4.04 -10.47
N ILE A 5 7.46 3.01 -9.68
CA ILE A 5 6.57 2.56 -8.63
C ILE A 5 6.50 3.74 -7.66
N THR A 6 5.38 4.46 -7.70
CA THR A 6 5.04 5.47 -6.70
C THR A 6 5.29 4.86 -5.33
N THR A 7 6.31 5.34 -4.62
CA THR A 7 6.71 4.77 -3.32
C THR A 7 5.65 5.12 -2.27
N TYR A 8 4.56 4.36 -2.22
CA TYR A 8 3.76 4.25 -1.01
C TYR A 8 4.68 3.64 0.05
N ILE A 9 4.63 4.13 1.28
CA ILE A 9 5.40 3.52 2.38
C ILE A 9 4.80 2.13 2.62
N VAL A 10 5.39 1.12 1.99
CA VAL A 10 5.01 -0.27 2.20
C VAL A 10 5.56 -0.67 3.58
N PRO A 11 4.71 -1.09 4.53
CA PRO A 11 5.20 -1.53 5.83
C PRO A 11 6.11 -2.76 5.67
N PRO A 12 7.07 -2.98 6.58
CA PRO A 12 8.01 -4.10 6.50
C PRO A 12 7.30 -5.47 6.54
N THR A 13 6.09 -5.50 7.11
CA THR A 13 5.19 -6.64 7.10
C THR A 13 3.84 -6.22 6.54
N LEU A 14 3.40 -6.88 5.47
CA LEU A 14 2.08 -6.66 4.91
C LEU A 14 1.01 -7.45 5.67
N PRO A 15 -0.15 -6.86 5.99
CA PRO A 15 -1.23 -7.54 6.70
C PRO A 15 -1.90 -8.59 5.80
N GLY A 16 -2.25 -9.74 6.35
CA GLY A 16 -3.01 -10.77 5.63
C GLY A 16 -2.29 -11.32 4.38
N GLU A 17 -3.06 -11.82 3.41
CA GLU A 17 -2.56 -12.30 2.11
C GLU A 17 -2.80 -11.26 1.01
N GLN A 18 -1.99 -11.30 -0.05
CA GLN A 18 -2.28 -10.49 -1.23
C GLN A 18 -3.58 -10.98 -1.84
N TRP A 19 -4.53 -10.07 -2.00
CA TRP A 19 -5.80 -10.36 -2.63
C TRP A 19 -5.77 -9.90 -4.08
N GLN A 20 -6.22 -10.75 -5.00
CA GLN A 20 -6.40 -10.37 -6.39
C GLN A 20 -7.89 -10.15 -6.67
N PRO A 21 -8.32 -8.96 -7.11
CA PRO A 21 -9.70 -8.77 -7.54
C PRO A 21 -10.02 -9.70 -8.71
N SER A 22 -11.12 -10.44 -8.56
CA SER A 22 -11.67 -11.23 -9.66
C SER A 22 -12.30 -10.33 -10.72
N ASN A 23 -12.37 -10.80 -11.96
CA ASN A 23 -13.13 -10.14 -13.03
C ASN A 23 -14.66 -10.28 -12.88
N GLY A 24 -15.15 -10.83 -11.75
CA GLY A 24 -16.57 -10.95 -11.44
C GLY A 24 -17.13 -9.70 -10.75
N THR A 25 -18.45 -9.71 -10.51
CA THR A 25 -19.17 -8.56 -9.92
C THR A 25 -18.59 -8.12 -8.58
N VAL A 26 -18.21 -9.05 -7.70
CA VAL A 26 -17.65 -8.73 -6.38
C VAL A 26 -16.31 -7.99 -6.51
N GLY A 27 -15.41 -8.47 -7.37
CA GLY A 27 -14.13 -7.82 -7.61
C GLY A 27 -14.30 -6.45 -8.26
N HIS A 28 -15.24 -6.34 -9.21
CA HIS A 28 -15.57 -5.06 -9.83
C HIS A 28 -16.10 -4.05 -8.81
N SER A 29 -17.11 -4.39 -8.02
CA SER A 29 -17.68 -3.48 -7.01
C SER A 29 -16.66 -3.09 -5.95
N PHE A 30 -15.77 -4.01 -5.57
CA PHE A 30 -14.69 -3.70 -4.65
C PHE A 30 -13.72 -2.67 -5.24
N VAL A 31 -13.25 -2.90 -6.46
CA VAL A 31 -12.35 -1.98 -7.17
C VAL A 31 -13.02 -0.63 -7.40
N GLU A 32 -14.28 -0.61 -7.82
CA GLU A 32 -15.08 0.60 -8.02
C GLU A 32 -15.23 1.39 -6.72
N HIS A 33 -15.52 0.73 -5.60
CA HIS A 33 -15.63 1.40 -4.30
C HIS A 33 -14.30 2.04 -3.86
N TYR A 34 -13.21 1.29 -3.95
CA TYR A 34 -11.90 1.76 -3.48
C TYR A 34 -11.19 2.71 -4.43
N CYS A 35 -11.54 2.73 -5.73
CA CYS A 35 -10.95 3.66 -6.68
C CYS A 35 -11.88 4.84 -6.96
N GLY A 36 -13.21 4.66 -6.93
CA GLY A 36 -14.19 5.70 -7.26
C GLY A 36 -14.10 6.93 -6.36
N ASP A 37 -13.87 6.72 -5.06
CA ASP A 37 -13.80 7.79 -4.06
C ASP A 37 -12.38 8.02 -3.50
N CYS A 38 -11.35 7.55 -4.22
CA CYS A 38 -9.97 7.67 -3.78
C CYS A 38 -9.30 8.93 -4.34
N GLU A 39 -8.56 9.68 -3.52
CA GLU A 39 -7.77 10.84 -3.95
C GLU A 39 -6.78 10.47 -5.06
N ARG A 40 -6.26 9.24 -5.06
CA ARG A 40 -5.37 8.74 -6.12
C ARG A 40 -6.06 8.66 -7.48
N ASN A 41 -7.39 8.56 -7.51
CA ASN A 41 -8.18 8.50 -8.72
C ASN A 41 -8.78 9.86 -9.10
N ARG A 42 -8.39 10.97 -8.45
CA ARG A 42 -8.97 12.30 -8.70
C ARG A 42 -8.94 12.71 -10.18
N ASP A 43 -7.88 12.32 -10.89
CA ASP A 43 -7.69 12.59 -12.31
C ASP A 43 -8.03 11.38 -13.21
N ASN A 44 -8.75 10.39 -12.67
CA ASN A 44 -9.02 9.09 -13.31
C ASN A 44 -7.76 8.27 -13.65
N ASP A 45 -6.68 8.47 -12.90
CA ASP A 45 -5.36 7.84 -13.12
C ASP A 45 -4.88 7.06 -11.88
N CYS A 46 -5.73 6.16 -11.37
CA CYS A 46 -5.36 5.28 -10.28
C CYS A 46 -4.41 4.17 -10.77
N ASP A 47 -3.12 4.31 -10.49
CA ASP A 47 -2.06 3.34 -10.84
C ASP A 47 -2.29 1.93 -10.27
N ILE A 48 -2.94 1.82 -9.11
CA ILE A 48 -3.30 0.52 -8.51
C ILE A 48 -4.32 -0.22 -9.38
N LEU A 49 -5.27 0.50 -10.01
CA LEU A 49 -6.29 -0.11 -10.87
C LEU A 49 -5.64 -0.86 -12.04
N ALA A 50 -4.70 -0.21 -12.73
CA ALA A 50 -3.97 -0.82 -13.84
C ALA A 50 -3.20 -2.07 -13.38
N ARG A 51 -2.48 -1.98 -12.26
CA ARG A 51 -1.72 -3.10 -11.68
C ARG A 51 -2.62 -4.25 -11.21
N SER A 52 -3.86 -3.96 -10.83
CA SER A 52 -4.83 -4.97 -10.40
C SER A 52 -5.11 -5.99 -11.49
N PHE A 53 -5.34 -5.51 -12.71
CA PHE A 53 -5.60 -6.37 -13.88
C PHE A 53 -4.36 -7.16 -14.32
N CYS A 54 -3.16 -6.69 -13.95
CA CYS A 54 -1.91 -7.41 -14.15
C CYS A 54 -1.57 -8.40 -13.03
N GLY A 55 -2.31 -8.41 -11.91
CA GLY A 55 -1.97 -9.20 -10.72
C GLY A 55 -0.80 -8.65 -9.90
N GLU A 56 -0.43 -7.38 -10.11
CA GLU A 56 0.74 -6.72 -9.53
C GLU A 56 0.40 -5.76 -8.39
N ALA A 57 -0.89 -5.58 -8.09
CA ALA A 57 -1.34 -4.70 -7.02
C ALA A 57 -1.21 -5.40 -5.66
N ILE A 58 -0.08 -5.16 -4.98
CA ILE A 58 0.25 -5.68 -3.65
C ILE A 58 -0.57 -5.01 -2.53
N GLU A 59 -1.18 -3.86 -2.84
CA GLU A 59 -1.95 -3.00 -1.94
C GLU A 59 -3.27 -3.65 -1.52
N TRP A 60 -3.79 -4.53 -2.36
CA TRP A 60 -4.98 -5.30 -2.07
C TRP A 60 -4.66 -6.43 -1.11
N ARG A 61 -5.29 -6.39 0.07
CA ARG A 61 -5.06 -7.35 1.14
C ARG A 61 -6.35 -8.03 1.52
N SER A 62 -6.25 -9.29 1.92
CA SER A 62 -7.33 -10.03 2.57
C SER A 62 -6.86 -10.48 3.96
N THR A 63 -7.60 -10.10 4.99
CA THR A 63 -7.44 -10.59 6.37
C THR A 63 -8.66 -11.42 6.76
N GLY A 64 -8.69 -11.92 8.00
CA GLY A 64 -9.88 -12.56 8.55
C GLY A 64 -11.11 -11.64 8.65
N ASP A 65 -10.88 -10.32 8.62
CA ASP A 65 -11.92 -9.29 8.72
C ASP A 65 -12.49 -8.87 7.36
N GLY A 66 -11.82 -9.22 6.26
CA GLY A 66 -12.25 -8.90 4.90
C GLY A 66 -11.14 -8.40 3.98
N GLN A 67 -11.55 -7.87 2.83
CA GLN A 67 -10.64 -7.31 1.82
C GLN A 67 -10.56 -5.79 1.95
N PHE A 68 -9.37 -5.22 1.68
CA PHE A 68 -9.15 -3.77 1.69
C PHE A 68 -7.95 -3.36 0.82
N CYS A 69 -7.82 -2.05 0.58
CA CYS A 69 -6.66 -1.44 -0.06
C CYS A 69 -5.83 -0.67 0.96
N MET A 70 -4.55 -1.02 1.11
CA MET A 70 -3.64 -0.27 2.01
C MET A 70 -3.32 1.14 1.53
N ALA A 71 -3.45 1.39 0.22
CA ALA A 71 -3.14 2.68 -0.38
C ALA A 71 -4.40 3.52 -0.66
N TYR A 72 -5.56 3.12 -0.13
CA TYR A 72 -6.76 3.93 -0.18
C TYR A 72 -6.58 5.22 0.61
N ALA A 73 -6.90 6.33 -0.03
CA ALA A 73 -6.98 7.63 0.60
C ALA A 73 -8.30 8.26 0.16
N PRO A 74 -9.23 8.57 1.08
CA PRO A 74 -10.46 9.30 0.77
C PRO A 74 -10.19 10.56 -0.07
N LEU A 75 -11.08 10.85 -1.01
CA LEU A 75 -11.02 12.08 -1.81
C LEU A 75 -10.92 13.32 -0.90
N GLY A 76 -9.94 14.18 -1.17
CA GLY A 76 -9.59 15.37 -0.40
C GLY A 76 -8.52 15.13 0.68
N GLU A 77 -8.13 13.89 0.96
CA GLU A 77 -7.02 13.61 1.86
C GLU A 77 -5.67 13.96 1.21
N ARG A 78 -4.74 14.51 1.99
CA ARG A 78 -3.38 14.75 1.47
C ARG A 78 -2.64 13.42 1.37
N LEU A 79 -2.37 12.99 0.14
CA LEU A 79 -1.45 11.89 -0.11
C LEU A 79 -0.05 12.24 0.42
N PRO A 80 0.70 11.26 0.96
CA PRO A 80 2.10 11.44 1.29
C PRO A 80 2.84 11.98 0.06
N GLU A 81 3.64 13.03 0.25
CA GLU A 81 4.49 13.52 -0.82
C GLU A 81 5.41 12.38 -1.26
N ALA A 82 5.53 12.17 -2.58
CA ALA A 82 6.47 11.21 -3.11
C ALA A 82 7.87 11.53 -2.54
N LEU A 83 8.52 10.53 -1.95
CA LEU A 83 9.87 10.70 -1.42
C LEU A 83 10.76 11.28 -2.52
N CYS A 84 11.37 12.42 -2.25
CA CYS A 84 12.32 13.02 -3.16
C CYS A 84 13.41 11.99 -3.49
N PRO A 85 13.87 11.87 -4.75
CA PRO A 85 14.88 10.89 -5.14
C PRO A 85 16.23 11.02 -4.40
N ASN A 86 16.41 12.11 -3.65
CA ASN A 86 17.64 12.42 -2.90
C ASN A 86 17.43 12.47 -1.37
N THR A 87 16.25 12.13 -0.85
CA THR A 87 16.09 12.01 0.61
C THR A 87 16.61 10.66 1.06
N SER A 88 17.84 10.65 1.61
CA SER A 88 18.32 9.52 2.41
C SER A 88 17.33 9.25 3.53
N THR A 89 16.78 8.04 3.57
CA THR A 89 16.01 7.55 4.72
C THR A 89 16.86 7.72 5.97
N LEU A 90 16.39 8.54 6.92
CA LEU A 90 16.90 8.48 8.28
C LEU A 90 16.36 7.18 8.88
N ASP A 91 17.24 6.19 8.95
CA ASP A 91 17.04 4.99 9.75
C ASP A 91 16.85 5.45 11.20
N LEU A 92 15.60 5.54 11.65
CA LEU A 92 15.28 5.63 13.07
C LEU A 92 15.50 4.24 13.65
N GLY A 93 16.78 3.88 13.79
CA GLY A 93 17.24 2.72 14.51
C GLY A 93 16.65 2.74 15.91
N VAL A 94 15.66 1.89 16.14
CA VAL A 94 15.27 1.46 17.48
C VAL A 94 16.49 0.74 18.06
N HIS A 95 17.31 1.48 18.82
CA HIS A 95 18.25 0.88 19.75
C HIS A 95 17.43 0.22 20.87
N GLY A 96 16.89 -0.96 20.59
CA GLY A 96 16.53 -1.95 21.59
C GLY A 96 17.79 -2.69 22.00
N GLU A 97 18.56 -2.12 22.92
CA GLU A 97 19.61 -2.87 23.62
C GLU A 97 19.02 -3.42 24.92
N GLU A 98 18.40 -4.59 24.77
CA GLU A 98 18.12 -5.53 25.84
C GLU A 98 19.47 -6.10 26.32
N GLN A 99 19.99 -5.61 27.44
CA GLN A 99 21.19 -6.17 28.06
C GLN A 99 20.77 -7.01 29.27
N SER A 100 20.49 -8.29 28.99
CA SER A 100 20.37 -9.39 29.94
C SER A 100 21.50 -10.37 29.70
N ASP A 101 22.54 -10.33 30.55
CA ASP A 101 23.29 -11.47 31.11
C ASP A 101 24.32 -10.84 32.06
N GLY A 102 24.45 -11.20 33.33
CA GLY A 102 24.72 -12.56 33.78
C GLY A 102 26.16 -12.60 34.33
N ASN A 103 26.29 -12.40 35.65
CA ASN A 103 27.25 -13.02 36.57
C ASN A 103 28.71 -13.30 36.09
N GLN A 104 29.68 -12.57 36.66
CA GLN A 104 30.82 -13.17 37.40
C GLN A 104 31.56 -12.16 38.27
#